data_AF-B6QAF2-F1
#
_entry.id   AF-B6QAF2-F1
#
_cell.length_a   1.000
_cell.length_b   1.000
_cell.length_c   1.000
_cell.angle_alpha   90.00
_cell.angle_beta   90.00
_cell.angle_gamma   90.00
#
_symmetry.space_group_name_H-M   'P 1'
#
loop_
_entity.id
_entity.type
_entity.pdbx_description
1 polymer ?
#
loop_
_entity_poly.entity_id
_entity_poly.type
_entity_poly.pdbx_seq_one_letter_code
_entity_poly.pdbx_strand_id
1 'polypeptide(L)'
;MGSKKVLIPMADYGHDPTETAVAYTIFKEAGFEVQFATETGNTPKCDERMISGISGKLLGASKDAIKKYEQTIQDPAARSPFSWSDPNFSIAEYDLIYFPGGHDKAVRQAIDSESLQKHIVSYFPQTRKPSRKVVSAVCHGVQTLSTATLPDGKSVLHDATTTALPGAMESGIFWVTRPFLGDYYKTYGKGTDNVETIVRKTLDNPDKQYKNSLSPAPFIVEDEVYNYISGRFPPDTEILAKRAVELVKEVSA
;
A
#
# COMPACT_ATOMS: atom_id res chain seq x y z
N MET A 1 23.21 -5.76 -15.84
CA MET A 1 21.81 -6.12 -15.51
C MET A 1 21.01 -4.83 -15.56
N GLY A 2 19.80 -4.85 -16.16
CA GLY A 2 18.96 -3.65 -16.24
C GLY A 2 18.51 -3.16 -14.85
N SER A 3 18.11 -1.89 -14.74
CA SER A 3 17.50 -1.36 -13.51
C SER A 3 16.21 -2.14 -13.20
N LYS A 4 15.94 -2.36 -11.91
CA LYS A 4 14.73 -3.03 -11.45
C LYS A 4 13.55 -2.08 -11.53
N LYS A 5 12.42 -2.57 -12.01
CA LYS A 5 11.20 -1.78 -12.21
C LYS A 5 10.26 -1.93 -11.01
N VAL A 6 9.85 -0.80 -10.45
CA VAL A 6 8.86 -0.71 -9.36
C VAL A 6 7.62 0.02 -9.86
N LEU A 7 6.45 -0.53 -9.59
CA LEU A 7 5.18 0.16 -9.77
C LEU A 7 4.56 0.52 -8.42
N ILE A 8 4.08 1.76 -8.32
CA ILE A 8 3.27 2.24 -7.20
C ILE A 8 1.87 2.60 -7.72
N PRO A 9 0.87 1.71 -7.63
CA PRO A 9 -0.51 2.03 -7.95
C PRO A 9 -1.14 2.90 -6.85
N MET A 10 -1.81 3.99 -7.22
CA MET A 10 -2.46 4.91 -6.29
C MET A 10 -3.80 5.40 -6.82
N ALA A 11 -4.74 5.70 -5.92
CA ALA A 11 -5.91 6.51 -6.26
C ALA A 11 -5.49 7.93 -6.67
N ASP A 12 -6.35 8.62 -7.40
CA ASP A 12 -6.14 10.01 -7.83
C ASP A 12 -6.00 10.96 -6.63
N TYR A 13 -6.61 10.60 -5.50
CA TYR A 13 -6.55 11.37 -4.26
C TYR A 13 -6.50 10.47 -3.01
N GLY A 14 -5.93 10.98 -1.93
CA GLY A 14 -6.18 10.50 -0.57
C GLY A 14 -5.14 9.52 0.00
N HIS A 15 -4.09 9.21 -0.75
CA HIS A 15 -3.01 8.35 -0.26
C HIS A 15 -2.25 9.01 0.90
N ASP A 16 -1.64 8.19 1.77
CA ASP A 16 -0.79 8.70 2.84
C ASP A 16 0.56 9.19 2.28
N PRO A 17 0.94 10.46 2.51
CA PRO A 17 2.16 11.02 1.91
C PRO A 17 3.44 10.41 2.48
N THR A 18 3.42 9.88 3.71
CA THR A 18 4.58 9.21 4.31
C THR A 18 4.79 7.84 3.68
N GLU A 19 3.72 7.04 3.58
CA GLU A 19 3.75 5.70 2.98
C GLU A 19 4.21 5.75 1.52
N THR A 20 3.78 6.76 0.76
CA THR A 20 4.23 6.94 -0.63
C THR A 20 5.65 7.49 -0.73
N ALA A 21 5.93 8.64 -0.10
CA ALA A 21 7.17 9.37 -0.36
C ALA A 21 8.41 8.69 0.21
N VAL A 22 8.30 8.08 1.39
CA VAL A 22 9.44 7.39 2.02
C VAL A 22 9.82 6.16 1.20
N ALA A 23 8.85 5.35 0.79
CA ALA A 23 9.10 4.19 -0.05
C ALA A 23 9.67 4.58 -1.42
N TYR A 24 9.08 5.60 -2.07
CA TYR A 24 9.59 6.15 -3.33
C TYR A 24 11.06 6.55 -3.23
N THR A 25 11.43 7.33 -2.21
CA THR A 25 12.82 7.76 -2.00
C THR A 25 13.77 6.55 -1.87
N ILE A 26 13.40 5.57 -1.05
CA ILE A 26 14.23 4.37 -0.81
C ILE A 26 14.42 3.54 -2.09
N PHE A 27 13.37 3.37 -2.89
CA PHE A 27 13.47 2.66 -4.17
C PHE A 27 14.37 3.39 -5.17
N LYS A 28 14.26 4.73 -5.26
CA LYS A 28 15.14 5.54 -6.12
C LYS A 28 16.59 5.49 -5.66
N GLU A 29 16.85 5.59 -4.36
CA GLU A 29 18.18 5.47 -3.75
C GLU A 29 18.80 4.08 -3.99
N ALA A 30 17.97 3.03 -4.08
CA ALA A 30 18.40 1.68 -4.45
C ALA A 30 18.73 1.53 -5.95
N GLY A 31 18.55 2.57 -6.76
CA GLY A 31 18.79 2.56 -8.20
C GLY A 31 17.67 1.93 -9.03
N PHE A 32 16.47 1.77 -8.44
CA PHE A 32 15.32 1.20 -9.13
C PHE A 32 14.61 2.26 -9.99
N GLU A 33 14.07 1.84 -11.12
CA GLU A 33 13.16 2.61 -11.95
C GLU A 33 11.77 2.56 -11.32
N VAL A 34 11.36 3.67 -10.70
CA VAL A 34 10.05 3.77 -10.03
C VAL A 34 9.06 4.49 -10.92
N GLN A 35 7.91 3.86 -11.15
CA GLN A 35 6.81 4.40 -11.92
C GLN A 35 5.53 4.38 -11.09
N PHE A 36 4.62 5.30 -11.39
CA PHE A 36 3.31 5.36 -10.76
C PHE A 36 2.24 4.93 -11.76
N ALA A 37 1.15 4.36 -11.27
CA ALA A 37 -0.06 4.18 -12.05
C ALA A 37 -1.27 4.70 -11.26
N THR A 38 -2.21 5.29 -11.98
CA THR A 38 -3.55 5.66 -11.50
C THR A 38 -4.60 5.08 -12.45
N GLU A 39 -5.89 5.23 -12.13
CA GLU A 39 -6.95 4.56 -12.90
C GLU A 39 -6.98 4.96 -14.36
N THR A 40 -6.77 6.25 -14.61
CA THR A 40 -6.80 6.84 -15.95
C THR A 40 -5.53 7.61 -16.28
N GLY A 41 -4.45 7.46 -15.49
CA GLY A 41 -3.19 8.20 -15.68
C GLY A 41 -3.24 9.64 -15.16
N ASN A 42 -4.20 9.99 -14.30
CA ASN A 42 -4.23 11.28 -13.60
C ASN A 42 -3.09 11.37 -12.58
N THR A 43 -2.49 12.56 -12.43
CA THR A 43 -1.50 12.84 -11.38
C THR A 43 -2.12 12.65 -9.99
N PRO A 44 -1.63 11.71 -9.18
CA PRO A 44 -2.19 11.44 -7.86
C PRO A 44 -1.82 12.54 -6.86
N LYS A 45 -2.70 12.76 -5.88
CA LYS A 45 -2.49 13.69 -4.77
C LYS A 45 -2.70 12.99 -3.42
N CYS A 46 -1.86 13.30 -2.44
CA CYS A 46 -2.06 12.80 -1.08
C CYS A 46 -3.28 13.45 -0.44
N ASP A 47 -3.68 12.89 0.70
CA ASP A 47 -4.61 13.58 1.59
C ASP A 47 -4.02 14.91 2.07
N GLU A 48 -4.60 16.02 1.60
CA GLU A 48 -4.13 17.37 1.89
C GLU A 48 -4.17 17.70 3.39
N ARG A 49 -5.04 17.04 4.17
CA ARG A 49 -5.09 17.26 5.63
C ARG A 49 -3.79 16.81 6.29
N MET A 50 -3.16 15.76 5.76
CA MET A 50 -1.90 15.21 6.28
C MET A 50 -0.71 16.15 6.11
N ILE A 51 -0.79 17.11 5.18
CA ILE A 51 0.30 18.07 4.89
C ILE A 51 -0.05 19.53 5.26
N SER A 52 -1.34 19.89 5.33
CA SER A 52 -1.81 21.25 5.62
C SER A 52 -1.80 21.63 7.11
N GLY A 53 -1.52 20.68 8.00
CA GLY A 53 -1.49 20.89 9.44
C GLY A 53 -2.86 20.99 10.11
N ILE A 54 -3.96 20.85 9.35
CA ILE A 54 -5.35 20.87 9.83
C ILE A 54 -5.65 19.66 10.72
N SER A 55 -5.03 18.51 10.47
CA SER A 55 -5.07 17.33 11.36
C SER A 55 -4.23 17.50 12.64
N GLY A 56 -3.56 18.65 12.82
CA GLY A 56 -2.68 18.94 13.95
C GLY A 56 -1.29 18.29 13.78
N LYS A 57 -0.27 18.89 14.40
CA LYS A 57 1.15 18.43 14.33
C LYS A 57 1.37 16.98 14.78
N LEU A 58 0.40 16.37 15.46
CA LEU A 58 0.51 15.02 16.02
C LEU A 58 -0.08 13.92 15.12
N LEU A 59 -0.97 14.25 14.19
CA LEU A 59 -1.67 13.28 13.34
C LEU A 59 -1.35 13.42 11.85
N GLY A 60 -0.67 14.50 11.46
CA GLY A 60 -0.17 14.70 10.09
C GLY A 60 1.19 14.05 9.85
N ALA A 61 1.65 14.12 8.60
CA ALA A 61 2.95 13.63 8.20
C ALA A 61 4.10 14.42 8.85
N SER A 62 5.24 13.76 9.06
CA SER A 62 6.43 14.44 9.60
C SER A 62 6.95 15.49 8.61
N LYS A 63 7.66 16.52 9.09
CA LYS A 63 8.26 17.53 8.20
C LYS A 63 9.17 16.93 7.14
N ASP A 64 9.90 15.86 7.51
CA ASP A 64 10.76 15.14 6.60
C ASP A 64 9.95 14.37 5.53
N ALA A 65 8.86 13.71 5.92
CA ALA A 65 7.95 13.06 4.97
C ALA A 65 7.28 14.06 4.03
N ILE A 66 6.86 15.24 4.54
CA ILE A 66 6.29 16.32 3.71
C ILE A 66 7.32 16.79 2.68
N LYS A 67 8.57 17.03 3.09
CA LYS A 67 9.64 17.44 2.17
C LYS A 67 9.91 16.38 1.09
N LYS A 68 9.96 15.10 1.47
CA LYS A 68 10.11 13.98 0.52
C LYS A 68 8.92 13.92 -0.45
N TYR A 69 7.70 14.14 0.06
CA TYR A 69 6.50 14.13 -0.76
C TYR A 69 6.49 15.28 -1.76
N GLU A 70 6.82 16.50 -1.31
CA GLU A 70 6.97 17.67 -2.18
C GLU A 70 7.96 17.40 -3.32
N GLN A 71 9.06 16.69 -3.08
CA GLN A 71 10.00 16.29 -4.12
C GLN A 71 9.43 15.21 -5.06
N THR A 72 8.76 14.20 -4.47
CA THR A 72 8.17 13.07 -5.22
C THR A 72 7.17 13.55 -6.26
N ILE A 73 6.28 14.48 -5.92
CA ILE A 73 5.26 14.99 -6.86
C ILE A 73 5.81 15.90 -7.96
N GLN A 74 7.08 16.35 -7.87
CA GLN A 74 7.74 17.07 -8.96
C GLN A 74 8.41 16.11 -9.96
N ASP A 75 8.58 14.83 -9.61
CA ASP A 75 9.21 13.85 -10.49
C ASP A 75 8.33 13.61 -11.73
N PRO A 76 8.92 13.53 -12.94
CA PRO A 76 8.18 13.20 -14.15
C PRO A 76 7.34 11.92 -14.04
N ALA A 77 7.83 10.90 -13.33
CA ALA A 77 7.09 9.65 -13.14
C ALA A 77 5.78 9.85 -12.36
N ALA A 78 5.74 10.80 -11.42
CA ALA A 78 4.53 11.12 -10.64
C ALA A 78 3.58 12.04 -11.42
N ARG A 79 4.11 12.92 -12.27
CA ARG A 79 3.32 13.88 -13.09
C ARG A 79 2.71 13.26 -14.34
N SER A 80 3.16 12.08 -14.74
CA SER A 80 2.65 11.36 -15.90
C SER A 80 2.59 9.86 -15.58
N PRO A 81 1.73 9.46 -14.62
CA PRO A 81 1.58 8.06 -14.26
C PRO A 81 0.93 7.28 -15.39
N PHE A 82 1.17 5.97 -15.42
CA PHE A 82 0.45 5.07 -16.32
C PHE A 82 -1.03 4.97 -15.93
N SER A 83 -1.85 4.60 -16.91
CA SER A 83 -3.25 4.24 -16.69
C SER A 83 -3.35 2.72 -16.56
N TRP A 84 -3.73 2.20 -15.39
CA TRP A 84 -3.94 0.74 -15.28
C TRP A 84 -5.19 0.25 -16.02
N SER A 85 -6.06 1.17 -16.46
CA SER A 85 -7.21 0.87 -17.31
C SER A 85 -6.90 0.90 -18.80
N ASP A 86 -5.67 1.29 -19.20
CA ASP A 86 -5.23 1.18 -20.59
C ASP A 86 -5.08 -0.32 -20.95
N PRO A 87 -5.70 -0.81 -22.05
CA PRO A 87 -5.55 -2.20 -22.48
C PRO A 87 -4.11 -2.60 -22.82
N ASN A 88 -3.21 -1.64 -23.07
CA ASN A 88 -1.79 -1.89 -23.34
C ASN A 88 -0.93 -1.88 -22.07
N PHE A 89 -1.48 -1.49 -20.93
CA PHE A 89 -0.77 -1.50 -19.65
C PHE A 89 -0.68 -2.94 -19.12
N SER A 90 0.51 -3.33 -18.65
CA SER A 90 0.74 -4.63 -18.03
C SER A 90 1.55 -4.51 -16.76
N ILE A 91 0.95 -4.91 -15.64
CA ILE A 91 1.63 -4.98 -14.34
C ILE A 91 2.74 -6.05 -14.32
N ALA A 92 2.71 -7.01 -15.25
CA ALA A 92 3.66 -8.12 -15.30
C ALA A 92 5.10 -7.69 -15.63
N GLU A 93 5.31 -6.47 -16.13
CA GLU A 93 6.65 -5.97 -16.48
C GLU A 93 7.50 -5.56 -15.28
N TYR A 94 6.88 -5.37 -14.11
CA TYR A 94 7.55 -4.84 -12.92
C TYR A 94 8.13 -5.95 -12.04
N ASP A 95 9.29 -5.71 -11.44
CA ASP A 95 9.93 -6.62 -10.47
C ASP A 95 9.29 -6.51 -9.08
N LEU A 96 8.80 -5.32 -8.73
CA LEU A 96 8.13 -5.02 -7.45
C LEU A 96 6.86 -4.21 -7.68
N ILE A 97 5.77 -4.61 -7.05
CA ILE A 97 4.60 -3.73 -6.87
C ILE A 97 4.52 -3.32 -5.40
N TYR A 98 4.49 -2.00 -5.15
CA TYR A 98 4.36 -1.44 -3.82
C TYR A 98 3.00 -0.74 -3.65
N PHE A 99 2.16 -1.24 -2.75
CA PHE A 99 0.84 -0.68 -2.45
C PHE A 99 0.90 0.19 -1.20
N PRO A 100 0.95 1.53 -1.33
CA PRO A 100 0.75 2.43 -0.21
C PRO A 100 -0.71 2.38 0.25
N GLY A 101 -0.96 2.80 1.48
CA GLY A 101 -2.28 3.05 2.00
C GLY A 101 -2.68 4.52 1.93
N GLY A 102 -3.33 4.97 3.00
CA GLY A 102 -4.15 6.17 3.03
C GLY A 102 -5.55 5.82 3.51
N HIS A 103 -6.08 6.61 4.42
CA HIS A 103 -7.38 6.33 5.04
C HIS A 103 -8.50 7.20 4.48
N ASP A 104 -8.18 8.24 3.70
CA ASP A 104 -9.17 9.11 3.08
C ASP A 104 -10.11 8.29 2.19
N LYS A 105 -11.37 8.70 2.12
CA LYS A 105 -12.41 7.94 1.42
C LYS A 105 -12.13 7.78 -0.08
N ALA A 106 -11.37 8.68 -0.69
CA ALA A 106 -11.03 8.62 -2.12
C ALA A 106 -10.13 7.43 -2.47
N VAL A 107 -9.36 6.90 -1.52
CA VAL A 107 -8.48 5.73 -1.78
C VAL A 107 -9.26 4.48 -2.18
N ARG A 108 -10.57 4.45 -1.89
CA ARG A 108 -11.50 3.44 -2.38
C ARG A 108 -11.49 3.30 -3.89
N GLN A 109 -11.17 4.35 -4.64
CA GLN A 109 -10.98 4.27 -6.09
C GLN A 109 -9.99 3.16 -6.44
N ALA A 110 -8.88 3.02 -5.72
CA ALA A 110 -7.93 1.94 -5.96
C ALA A 110 -8.37 0.62 -5.32
N ILE A 111 -8.85 0.63 -4.07
CA ILE A 111 -9.22 -0.59 -3.33
C ILE A 111 -10.37 -1.36 -4.03
N ASP A 112 -11.36 -0.61 -4.51
CA ASP A 112 -12.59 -1.14 -5.10
C ASP A 112 -12.49 -1.27 -6.64
N SER A 113 -11.36 -0.91 -7.28
CA SER A 113 -11.22 -0.96 -8.75
C SER A 113 -11.10 -2.39 -9.26
N GLU A 114 -12.12 -2.87 -9.96
CA GLU A 114 -12.10 -4.16 -10.65
C GLU A 114 -10.96 -4.26 -11.67
N SER A 115 -10.60 -3.15 -12.33
CA SER A 115 -9.49 -3.13 -13.30
C SER A 115 -8.15 -3.38 -12.60
N LEU A 116 -7.88 -2.69 -11.49
CA LEU A 116 -6.67 -2.91 -10.72
C LEU A 116 -6.65 -4.31 -10.09
N GLN A 117 -7.79 -4.80 -9.59
CA GLN A 117 -7.90 -6.15 -9.05
C GLN A 117 -7.55 -7.23 -10.09
N LYS A 118 -7.92 -7.07 -11.37
CA LYS A 118 -7.50 -7.99 -12.45
C LYS A 118 -5.99 -8.05 -12.61
N HIS A 119 -5.32 -6.90 -12.56
CA HIS A 119 -3.85 -6.84 -12.56
C HIS A 119 -3.26 -7.56 -11.36
N ILE A 120 -3.80 -7.32 -10.15
CA ILE A 120 -3.36 -7.98 -8.91
C ILE A 120 -3.54 -9.50 -8.99
N VAL A 121 -4.70 -9.98 -9.43
CA VAL A 121 -5.00 -11.41 -9.63
C VAL A 121 -4.03 -12.06 -10.60
N SER A 122 -3.58 -11.32 -11.64
CA SER A 122 -2.57 -11.83 -12.56
C SER A 122 -1.15 -11.84 -11.98
N TYR A 123 -0.82 -10.89 -11.09
CA TYR A 123 0.55 -10.67 -10.61
C TYR A 123 0.86 -11.42 -9.32
N PHE A 124 -0.02 -11.35 -8.31
CA PHE A 124 0.26 -11.87 -6.98
C PHE A 124 0.61 -13.38 -6.98
N PRO A 125 -0.11 -14.27 -7.69
CA PRO A 125 0.27 -15.69 -7.76
C PRO A 125 1.67 -15.92 -8.34
N GLN A 126 2.14 -15.03 -9.21
CA GLN A 126 3.49 -15.11 -9.77
C GLN A 126 4.57 -14.76 -8.75
N THR A 127 4.24 -14.28 -7.56
CA THR A 127 5.21 -14.05 -6.47
C THR A 127 5.50 -15.29 -5.63
N ARG A 128 4.79 -16.41 -5.87
CA ARG A 128 5.01 -17.67 -5.15
C ARG A 128 6.46 -18.15 -5.34
N LYS A 129 7.15 -18.44 -4.24
CA LYS A 129 8.56 -18.85 -4.24
C LYS A 129 8.72 -20.24 -4.89
N PRO A 130 9.79 -20.46 -5.68
CA PRO A 130 10.78 -19.48 -6.13
C PRO A 130 10.22 -18.57 -7.25
N SER A 131 10.42 -17.26 -7.11
CA SER A 131 10.01 -16.26 -8.10
C SER A 131 10.92 -15.04 -8.04
N ARG A 132 10.94 -14.25 -9.12
CA ARG A 132 11.59 -12.94 -9.20
C ARG A 132 10.66 -11.75 -8.93
N LYS A 133 9.36 -12.01 -8.83
CA LYS A 133 8.33 -10.98 -8.62
C LYS A 133 8.13 -10.78 -7.13
N VAL A 134 7.96 -9.53 -6.71
CA VAL A 134 7.81 -9.14 -5.31
C VAL A 134 6.58 -8.24 -5.15
N VAL A 135 5.84 -8.42 -4.06
CA VAL A 135 4.78 -7.49 -3.65
C VAL A 135 5.11 -6.95 -2.25
N SER A 136 4.92 -5.66 -2.06
CA SER A 136 5.00 -5.01 -0.76
C SER A 136 3.77 -4.13 -0.55
N ALA A 137 3.19 -4.15 0.65
CA ALA A 137 1.99 -3.38 0.94
C ALA A 137 1.95 -2.88 2.39
N VAL A 138 1.35 -1.72 2.63
CA VAL A 138 1.22 -1.16 3.98
C VAL A 138 -0.19 -0.64 4.24
N CYS A 139 -0.66 -0.73 5.49
CA CYS A 139 -1.88 -0.05 5.92
C CYS A 139 -3.10 -0.47 5.09
N HIS A 140 -3.74 0.47 4.38
CA HIS A 140 -4.88 0.20 3.49
C HIS A 140 -4.44 -0.38 2.13
N GLY A 141 -3.17 -0.28 1.76
CA GLY A 141 -2.64 -0.94 0.56
C GLY A 141 -2.73 -2.46 0.65
N VAL A 142 -2.67 -3.02 1.88
CA VAL A 142 -2.95 -4.44 2.12
C VAL A 142 -4.41 -4.77 1.86
N GLN A 143 -5.33 -3.84 2.14
CA GLN A 143 -6.74 -4.02 1.84
C GLN A 143 -6.99 -4.09 0.33
N THR A 144 -6.28 -3.29 -0.49
CA THR A 144 -6.32 -3.39 -1.96
C THR A 144 -5.95 -4.79 -2.46
N LEU A 145 -4.96 -5.44 -1.84
CA LEU A 145 -4.64 -6.84 -2.15
C LEU A 145 -5.75 -7.78 -1.67
N SER A 146 -6.29 -7.57 -0.47
CA SER A 146 -7.32 -8.46 0.09
C SER A 146 -8.61 -8.50 -0.74
N THR A 147 -8.96 -7.42 -1.44
CA THR A 147 -10.19 -7.35 -2.27
C THR A 147 -10.02 -8.02 -3.63
N ALA A 148 -8.79 -8.20 -4.12
CA ALA A 148 -8.52 -8.88 -5.38
C ALA A 148 -8.82 -10.38 -5.28
N THR A 149 -9.82 -10.85 -6.04
CA THR A 149 -10.38 -12.20 -5.91
C THR A 149 -10.01 -13.08 -7.10
N LEU A 150 -9.44 -14.25 -6.83
CA LEU A 150 -9.10 -15.31 -7.78
C LEU A 150 -10.36 -15.93 -8.41
N PRO A 151 -10.24 -16.68 -9.53
CA PRO A 151 -11.38 -17.32 -10.20
C PRO A 151 -12.20 -18.28 -9.32
N ASP A 152 -11.62 -18.82 -8.26
CA ASP A 152 -12.29 -19.70 -7.29
C ASP A 152 -13.05 -18.95 -6.19
N GLY A 153 -13.06 -17.61 -6.23
CA GLY A 153 -13.75 -16.75 -5.28
C GLY A 153 -12.93 -16.42 -4.02
N LYS A 154 -11.68 -16.88 -3.91
CA LYS A 154 -10.80 -16.54 -2.79
C LYS A 154 -9.98 -15.28 -3.07
N SER A 155 -9.67 -14.51 -2.03
CA SER A 155 -8.72 -13.40 -2.15
C SER A 155 -7.33 -13.89 -2.54
N VAL A 156 -6.54 -13.12 -3.29
CA VAL A 156 -5.12 -13.46 -3.54
C VAL A 156 -4.29 -13.62 -2.25
N LEU A 157 -4.74 -13.05 -1.13
CA LEU A 157 -4.09 -13.20 0.18
C LEU A 157 -4.55 -14.45 0.96
N HIS A 158 -5.47 -15.26 0.44
CA HIS A 158 -6.18 -16.25 1.25
C HIS A 158 -5.28 -17.23 2.00
N ASP A 159 -4.12 -17.61 1.43
CA ASP A 159 -3.14 -18.52 2.01
C ASP A 159 -1.82 -17.82 2.41
N ALA A 160 -1.74 -16.50 2.31
CA ALA A 160 -0.57 -15.71 2.69
C ALA A 160 -0.61 -15.28 4.17
N THR A 161 0.56 -15.14 4.78
CA THR A 161 0.78 -14.49 6.07
C THR A 161 0.92 -12.99 5.87
N THR A 162 0.21 -12.19 6.66
CA THR A 162 0.12 -10.73 6.45
C THR A 162 -0.05 -9.95 7.75
N THR A 163 0.09 -8.63 7.67
CA THR A 163 -0.39 -7.65 8.65
C THR A 163 -1.06 -6.50 7.91
N ALA A 164 -1.90 -5.71 8.59
CA ALA A 164 -2.46 -4.47 8.06
C ALA A 164 -2.64 -3.44 9.18
N LEU A 165 -3.34 -2.33 8.92
CA LEU A 165 -3.65 -1.35 9.97
C LEU A 165 -4.43 -2.03 11.12
N PRO A 166 -3.93 -2.00 12.38
CA PRO A 166 -4.57 -2.68 13.48
C PRO A 166 -5.91 -2.02 13.79
N GLY A 167 -6.95 -2.82 13.94
CA GLY A 167 -8.32 -2.34 14.16
C GLY A 167 -8.46 -1.54 15.45
N ALA A 168 -7.66 -1.86 16.48
CA ALA A 168 -7.60 -1.08 17.72
C ALA A 168 -7.02 0.33 17.48
N MET A 169 -6.02 0.49 16.61
CA MET A 169 -5.47 1.81 16.25
C MET A 169 -6.49 2.61 15.45
N GLU A 170 -7.09 2.02 14.42
CA GLU A 170 -8.11 2.66 13.58
C GLU A 170 -9.33 3.11 14.41
N SER A 171 -9.85 2.22 15.26
CA SER A 171 -10.99 2.52 16.13
C SER A 171 -10.64 3.59 17.16
N GLY A 172 -9.44 3.51 17.75
CA GLY A 172 -8.96 4.48 18.73
C GLY A 172 -8.89 5.89 18.13
N ILE A 173 -8.23 6.04 16.98
CA ILE A 173 -8.09 7.36 16.35
C ILE A 173 -9.42 7.90 15.84
N PHE A 174 -10.29 7.03 15.29
CA PHE A 174 -11.62 7.41 14.88
C PHE A 174 -12.43 7.99 16.05
N TRP A 175 -12.56 7.26 17.17
CA TRP A 175 -13.38 7.74 18.28
C TRP A 175 -12.83 9.01 18.95
N VAL A 176 -11.50 9.14 19.04
CA VAL A 176 -10.85 10.34 19.58
C VAL A 176 -11.13 11.58 18.72
N THR A 177 -11.13 11.44 17.40
CA THR A 177 -11.21 12.59 16.49
C THR A 177 -12.60 12.84 15.93
N ARG A 178 -13.54 11.89 16.06
CA ARG A 178 -14.90 11.96 15.52
C ARG A 178 -15.65 13.26 15.84
N PRO A 179 -15.58 13.85 17.05
CA PRO A 179 -16.27 15.11 17.33
C PRO A 179 -15.87 16.27 16.41
N PHE A 180 -14.66 16.24 15.85
CA PHE A 180 -14.10 17.31 15.01
C PHE A 180 -13.96 16.91 13.54
N LEU A 181 -13.67 15.63 13.27
CA LEU A 181 -13.36 15.11 11.94
C LEU A 181 -14.43 14.16 11.40
N GLY A 182 -15.49 13.89 12.16
CA GLY A 182 -16.56 12.97 11.75
C GLY A 182 -16.03 11.57 11.48
N ASP A 183 -16.32 11.04 10.30
CA ASP A 183 -15.94 9.68 9.89
C ASP A 183 -14.64 9.64 9.06
N TYR A 184 -13.78 10.65 9.22
CA TYR A 184 -12.57 10.81 8.42
C TYR A 184 -11.64 9.58 8.46
N TYR A 185 -11.35 9.03 9.65
CA TYR A 185 -10.52 7.83 9.80
C TYR A 185 -11.25 6.50 9.48
N LYS A 186 -12.44 6.55 8.90
CA LYS A 186 -13.17 5.38 8.42
C LYS A 186 -13.34 5.49 6.91
N THR A 187 -12.49 4.79 6.15
CA THR A 187 -12.48 4.82 4.69
C THR A 187 -13.86 4.52 4.07
N TYR A 188 -14.61 3.57 4.64
CA TYR A 188 -15.97 3.23 4.21
C TYR A 188 -17.07 3.88 5.06
N GLY A 189 -16.73 4.75 6.00
CA GLY A 189 -17.66 5.47 6.88
C GLY A 189 -17.96 4.77 8.21
N LYS A 190 -18.73 5.43 9.08
CA LYS A 190 -19.09 4.87 10.38
C LYS A 190 -19.92 3.60 10.23
N GLY A 191 -19.60 2.61 11.07
CA GLY A 191 -20.32 1.34 11.14
C GLY A 191 -19.75 0.28 10.20
N THR A 192 -18.74 0.62 9.39
CA THR A 192 -18.02 -0.38 8.60
C THR A 192 -16.89 -1.01 9.40
N ASP A 193 -16.52 -2.20 8.98
CA ASP A 193 -15.37 -2.91 9.52
C ASP A 193 -14.08 -2.09 9.44
N ASN A 194 -13.14 -2.39 10.34
CA ASN A 194 -11.77 -1.88 10.28
C ASN A 194 -10.96 -2.65 9.23
N VAL A 195 -9.85 -2.08 8.78
CA VAL A 195 -8.92 -2.72 7.82
C VAL A 195 -8.54 -4.12 8.28
N GLU A 196 -8.11 -4.28 9.54
CA GLU A 196 -7.80 -5.59 10.12
C GLU A 196 -8.96 -6.59 9.98
N THR A 197 -10.20 -6.17 10.24
CA THR A 197 -11.36 -7.05 10.15
C THR A 197 -11.66 -7.44 8.70
N ILE A 198 -11.54 -6.49 7.76
CA ILE A 198 -11.73 -6.74 6.32
C ILE A 198 -10.68 -7.75 5.84
N VAL A 199 -9.40 -7.52 6.12
CA VAL A 199 -8.30 -8.41 5.70
C VAL A 199 -8.43 -9.79 6.35
N ARG A 200 -8.72 -9.88 7.65
CA ARG A 200 -8.87 -11.18 8.34
C ARG A 200 -9.98 -12.05 7.74
N LYS A 201 -11.06 -11.46 7.23
CA LYS A 201 -12.17 -12.21 6.62
C LYS A 201 -11.78 -12.89 5.31
N THR A 202 -10.68 -12.49 4.68
CA THR A 202 -10.24 -13.05 3.39
C THR A 202 -9.20 -14.16 3.54
N LEU A 203 -8.74 -14.46 4.75
CA LEU A 203 -7.71 -15.46 5.03
C LEU A 203 -8.34 -16.82 5.37
N ASP A 204 -7.72 -17.92 4.92
CA ASP A 204 -8.17 -19.29 5.19
C ASP A 204 -8.10 -19.63 6.70
N ASN A 205 -7.10 -19.11 7.41
CA ASN A 205 -6.89 -19.24 8.84
C ASN A 205 -6.31 -17.93 9.44
N PRO A 206 -7.15 -16.94 9.74
CA PRO A 206 -6.69 -15.61 10.18
C PRO A 206 -5.93 -15.63 11.50
N ASP A 207 -6.15 -16.62 12.37
CA ASP A 207 -5.43 -16.73 13.65
C ASP A 207 -3.96 -17.14 13.46
N LYS A 208 -3.67 -17.88 12.38
CA LYS A 208 -2.30 -18.24 12.01
C LYS A 208 -1.66 -17.22 11.08
N GLN A 209 -2.43 -16.67 10.14
CA GLN A 209 -1.91 -15.88 9.03
C GLN A 209 -1.81 -14.38 9.34
N TYR A 210 -2.70 -13.82 10.15
CA TYR A 210 -2.65 -12.39 10.47
C TYR A 210 -1.76 -12.17 11.69
N LYS A 211 -0.63 -11.49 11.51
CA LYS A 211 0.24 -11.07 12.61
C LYS A 211 -0.05 -9.61 12.95
N ASN A 212 -0.05 -9.29 14.23
CA ASN A 212 -0.37 -7.95 14.68
C ASN A 212 0.56 -7.52 15.82
N SER A 213 0.74 -6.22 15.97
CA SER A 213 1.43 -5.59 17.08
C SER A 213 0.83 -4.20 17.30
N LEU A 214 0.59 -3.82 18.55
CA LEU A 214 0.16 -2.47 18.91
C LEU A 214 1.34 -1.56 19.28
N SER A 215 2.57 -2.08 19.24
CA SER A 215 3.77 -1.29 19.50
C SER A 215 3.92 -0.18 18.45
N PRO A 216 4.30 1.05 18.83
CA PRO A 216 4.63 2.10 17.88
C PRO A 216 5.96 1.85 17.15
N ALA A 217 6.78 0.91 17.62
CA ALA A 217 8.02 0.53 16.94
C ALA A 217 7.73 -0.13 15.59
N PRO A 218 8.61 0.06 14.58
CA PRO A 218 8.44 -0.56 13.28
C PRO A 218 8.25 -2.08 13.34
N PHE A 219 7.32 -2.61 12.53
CA PHE A 219 6.98 -4.03 12.45
C PHE A 219 6.53 -4.38 11.03
N ILE A 220 7.14 -5.42 10.47
CA ILE A 220 6.75 -5.95 9.16
C ILE A 220 6.56 -7.46 9.25
N VAL A 221 5.79 -8.00 8.32
CA VAL A 221 5.56 -9.43 8.16
C VAL A 221 6.02 -9.83 6.78
N GLU A 222 6.90 -10.83 6.72
CA GLU A 222 7.30 -11.50 5.49
C GLU A 222 6.61 -12.85 5.39
N ASP A 223 6.04 -13.13 4.23
CA ASP A 223 5.41 -14.41 3.97
C ASP A 223 6.43 -15.48 3.58
N GLU A 224 6.19 -16.72 4.02
CA GLU A 224 7.10 -17.85 3.78
C GLU A 224 6.93 -18.45 2.38
N VAL A 225 5.74 -18.34 1.78
CA VAL A 225 5.35 -19.00 0.51
C VAL A 225 5.48 -18.06 -0.68
N TYR A 226 5.21 -16.77 -0.49
CA TYR A 226 5.23 -15.72 -1.50
C TYR A 226 6.37 -14.74 -1.20
N ASN A 227 6.93 -14.10 -2.23
CA ASN A 227 7.78 -12.92 -2.08
C ASN A 227 6.91 -11.69 -1.74
N TYR A 228 6.23 -11.77 -0.60
CA TYR A 228 5.28 -10.79 -0.12
C TYR A 228 5.70 -10.30 1.26
N ILE A 229 5.74 -8.98 1.41
CA ILE A 229 5.99 -8.33 2.69
C ILE A 229 4.93 -7.27 2.98
N SER A 230 4.54 -7.13 4.25
CA SER A 230 3.51 -6.18 4.67
C SER A 230 3.86 -5.40 5.93
N GLY A 231 3.33 -4.19 6.04
CA GLY A 231 3.44 -3.31 7.20
C GLY A 231 2.08 -2.80 7.67
N ARG A 232 2.01 -2.28 8.89
CA ARG A 232 0.74 -1.91 9.53
C ARG A 232 0.30 -0.48 9.23
N PHE A 233 1.20 0.49 9.37
CA PHE A 233 0.88 1.94 9.30
C PHE A 233 2.15 2.75 9.00
N PRO A 234 2.09 4.09 8.84
CA PRO A 234 3.20 4.88 8.26
C PRO A 234 4.61 4.66 8.84
N PRO A 235 4.82 4.49 10.16
CA PRO A 235 6.15 4.21 10.74
C PRO A 235 6.80 2.90 10.29
N ASP A 236 6.04 1.94 9.75
CA ASP A 236 6.60 0.70 9.23
C ASP A 236 7.21 0.89 7.82
N THR A 237 6.89 2.00 7.13
CA THR A 237 7.23 2.23 5.71
C THR A 237 8.73 2.14 5.42
N GLU A 238 9.56 2.75 6.27
CA GLU A 238 11.00 2.79 6.03
C GLU A 238 11.62 1.40 6.05
N ILE A 239 11.31 0.59 7.07
CA ILE A 239 11.84 -0.77 7.15
C ILE A 239 11.22 -1.70 6.10
N LEU A 240 9.94 -1.49 5.77
CA LEU A 240 9.24 -2.25 4.75
C LEU A 240 9.85 -2.02 3.37
N ALA A 241 10.11 -0.77 3.00
CA ALA A 241 10.70 -0.43 1.71
C ALA A 241 12.16 -0.92 1.60
N LYS A 242 12.95 -0.81 2.68
CA LYS A 242 14.31 -1.38 2.71
C LYS A 242 14.30 -2.89 2.53
N ARG A 243 13.42 -3.61 3.24
CA ARG A 243 13.26 -5.06 3.06
C ARG A 243 12.76 -5.42 1.67
N ALA A 244 11.87 -4.63 1.06
CA ALA A 244 11.44 -4.84 -0.33
C ALA A 244 12.63 -4.78 -1.30
N VAL A 245 13.51 -3.78 -1.13
CA VAL A 245 14.73 -3.64 -1.94
C VAL A 245 15.65 -4.85 -1.78
N GLU A 246 15.89 -5.29 -0.54
CA GLU A 246 16.70 -6.48 -0.26
C GLU A 246 16.10 -7.73 -0.91
N LEU A 247 14.80 -7.97 -0.71
CA LEU A 247 14.12 -9.11 -1.27
C LEU A 247 14.18 -9.12 -2.81
N VAL A 248 13.97 -7.98 -3.47
CA VAL A 248 14.14 -7.85 -4.94
C VAL A 248 15.57 -8.22 -5.37
N LYS A 249 16.59 -7.80 -4.61
CA LYS A 249 18.00 -8.13 -4.91
C LYS A 249 18.29 -9.63 -4.69
N GLU A 250 17.78 -10.21 -3.61
CA GLU A 250 17.92 -11.64 -3.26
C GLU A 250 17.33 -12.54 -4.35
N VAL A 251 16.09 -12.25 -4.80
CA VAL A 251 15.41 -13.08 -5.81
C VAL A 251 15.92 -12.86 -7.24
N SER A 252 16.75 -11.83 -7.43
CA SER A 252 17.35 -11.49 -8.72
C SER A 252 18.77 -12.01 -8.90
N ALA A 253 19.40 -12.49 -7.82
CA ALA A 253 20.70 -13.14 -7.83
C ALA A 253 20.61 -14.54 -8.45
#